data_AF-A0A6J4G9X7-F1
#
_entry.id   AF-A0A6J4G9X7-F1
#
_cell.length_a   1.000
_cell.length_b   1.000
_cell.length_c   1.000
_cell.angle_alpha   90.00
_cell.angle_beta   90.00
_cell.angle_gamma   90.00
#
_symmetry.space_group_name_H-M   'P 1'
#
loop_
_entity.id
_entity.type
_entity.pdbx_description
1 polymer ?
#
loop_
_entity_poly.entity_id
_entity_poly.type
_entity_poly.pdbx_seq_one_letter_code
_entity_poly.pdbx_strand_id
1 'polypeptide(L)'
;MDKINVLRLKRTLSYLESKQRELKRQNKNDTRSLESMIKYLKKDMLEQFKLTDYDVYIKGEINNTETFIQSVKSIIDTNSR
;
A
#
# COMPACT_ATOMS: atom_id res chain seq x y z
N MET A 1 13.65 1.67 9.59
CA MET A 1 13.63 0.66 8.50
C MET A 1 14.97 0.64 7.77
N ASP A 2 15.48 -0.52 7.31
CA ASP A 2 16.72 -0.57 6.50
C ASP A 2 16.51 0.01 5.07
N LYS A 3 17.57 0.56 4.46
CA LYS A 3 17.53 1.18 3.11
C LYS A 3 16.99 0.23 2.04
N ILE A 4 17.33 -1.06 2.08
CA ILE A 4 16.84 -2.06 1.12
C ILE A 4 15.32 -2.22 1.28
N ASN A 5 14.84 -2.27 2.52
CA ASN A 5 13.41 -2.38 2.82
C ASN A 5 12.64 -1.13 2.38
N VAL A 6 13.22 0.06 2.57
CA VAL A 6 12.63 1.32 2.06
C VAL A 6 12.51 1.29 0.53
N LEU A 7 13.55 0.86 -0.18
CA LEU A 7 13.52 0.74 -1.65
C LEU A 7 12.48 -0.27 -2.13
N ARG A 8 12.39 -1.43 -1.46
CA ARG A 8 11.37 -2.44 -1.76
C ARG A 8 9.96 -1.91 -1.49
N LEU A 9 9.75 -1.25 -0.35
CA LEU A 9 8.47 -0.65 0.00
C LEU A 9 8.04 0.41 -1.02
N LYS A 10 8.96 1.27 -1.48
CA LYS A 10 8.69 2.24 -2.56
C LYS A 10 8.23 1.57 -3.86
N ARG A 11 8.85 0.45 -4.26
CA ARG A 11 8.45 -0.30 -5.45
C ARG A 11 7.06 -0.92 -5.30
N THR A 12 6.80 -1.56 -4.16
CA THR A 12 5.49 -2.17 -3.89
C THR A 12 4.38 -1.11 -3.81
N LEU A 13 4.66 0.03 -3.19
CA LEU A 13 3.74 1.16 -3.14
C LEU A 13 3.40 1.70 -4.55
N SER A 14 4.40 1.89 -5.41
CA SER A 14 4.18 2.34 -6.80
C SER A 14 3.30 1.36 -7.59
N TYR A 15 3.48 0.06 -7.36
CA TYR A 15 2.63 -0.97 -7.96
C TYR A 15 1.18 -0.90 -7.43
N LEU A 16 1.00 -0.76 -6.12
CA LEU A 16 -0.32 -0.57 -5.50
C LEU A 16 -1.04 0.66 -6.07
N GLU A 17 -0.35 1.79 -6.20
CA GLU A 17 -0.90 3.01 -6.79
C GLU A 17 -1.32 2.81 -8.26
N SER A 18 -0.51 2.07 -9.03
CA SER A 18 -0.85 1.73 -10.41
C SER A 18 -2.15 0.93 -10.48
N LYS A 19 -2.30 -0.08 -9.62
CA LYS A 19 -3.51 -0.91 -9.55
C LYS A 19 -4.73 -0.13 -9.06
N GLN A 20 -4.56 0.76 -8.09
CA GLN A 20 -5.63 1.66 -7.65
C GLN A 20 -6.10 2.60 -8.78
N ARG A 21 -5.17 3.15 -9.58
CA ARG A 21 -5.53 3.97 -10.75
C ARG A 21 -6.24 3.16 -11.83
N GLU A 22 -5.79 1.92 -12.06
CA GLU A 22 -6.44 0.99 -12.98
C GLU A 22 -7.88 0.72 -12.54
N LEU A 23 -8.11 0.46 -11.25
CA LEU A 23 -9.43 0.21 -10.68
C LEU A 23 -10.36 1.42 -10.87
N LYS A 24 -9.86 2.63 -10.58
CA LYS A 24 -10.62 3.88 -10.76
C LYS A 24 -11.03 4.17 -12.21
N ARG A 25 -10.33 3.60 -13.19
CA ARG A 25 -10.64 3.79 -14.63
C ARG A 25 -11.65 2.77 -15.16
N GLN A 26 -11.96 1.71 -14.42
CA GLN A 26 -12.92 0.72 -14.87
C GLN A 26 -14.35 1.22 -14.63
N ASN A 27 -15.09 1.45 -15.71
CA ASN A 27 -16.47 1.94 -15.64
C ASN A 27 -17.53 0.82 -15.67
N LYS A 28 -17.23 -0.41 -16.13
CA LYS A 28 -18.23 -1.48 -16.37
C LYS A 28 -17.74 -2.94 -16.33
N ASN A 29 -16.50 -3.22 -15.93
CA ASN A 29 -15.94 -4.59 -15.95
C ASN A 29 -15.94 -5.25 -14.56
N ASP A 30 -15.81 -6.58 -14.53
CA ASP A 30 -15.58 -7.32 -13.29
C ASP A 30 -14.24 -6.93 -12.67
N THR A 31 -14.29 -6.06 -11.67
CA THR A 31 -13.14 -5.54 -10.93
C THR A 31 -12.67 -6.47 -9.82
N ARG A 32 -13.36 -7.59 -9.56
CA ARG A 32 -13.16 -8.43 -8.37
C ARG A 32 -11.74 -8.94 -8.25
N SER A 33 -11.12 -9.28 -9.38
CA SER A 33 -9.72 -9.72 -9.44
C SER A 33 -8.75 -8.60 -9.05
N LEU A 34 -9.02 -7.37 -9.50
CA LEU A 34 -8.19 -6.20 -9.22
C LEU A 34 -8.35 -5.72 -7.77
N GLU A 35 -9.58 -5.74 -7.25
CA GLU A 35 -9.87 -5.46 -5.84
C GLU A 35 -9.21 -6.50 -4.91
N SER A 36 -9.24 -7.78 -5.29
CA SER A 36 -8.57 -8.85 -4.56
C SER A 36 -7.05 -8.67 -4.58
N MET A 37 -6.47 -8.29 -5.72
CA MET A 37 -5.05 -7.96 -5.85
C MET A 37 -4.67 -6.79 -4.94
N ILE A 38 -5.44 -5.70 -4.95
CA ILE A 38 -5.20 -4.52 -4.09
C ILE A 38 -5.30 -4.90 -2.61
N LYS A 39 -6.30 -5.72 -2.23
CA LYS A 39 -6.45 -6.21 -0.86
C LYS A 39 -5.26 -7.05 -0.42
N TYR A 40 -4.78 -7.95 -1.29
CA TYR A 40 -3.61 -8.77 -1.02
C TYR A 40 -2.35 -7.90 -0.85
N LEU A 41 -2.10 -6.97 -1.77
CA LEU A 41 -0.94 -6.07 -1.71
C LEU A 41 -0.88 -5.28 -0.40
N LYS A 42 -2.01 -4.73 0.06
CA LYS A 42 -2.05 -3.99 1.34
C LYS A 42 -1.70 -4.87 2.54
N LYS A 43 -2.21 -6.10 2.58
CA LYS A 43 -1.88 -7.08 3.65
C LYS A 43 -0.41 -7.48 3.61
N ASP A 44 0.07 -7.83 2.43
CA ASP A 44 1.47 -8.21 2.21
C ASP A 44 2.42 -7.07 2.64
N MET A 45 2.08 -5.83 2.29
CA MET A 45 2.86 -4.67 2.71
C MET A 45 2.90 -4.51 4.24
N LEU A 46 1.77 -4.71 4.93
CA LEU A 46 1.72 -4.64 6.39
C LEU A 46 2.65 -5.67 7.04
N GLU A 47 2.60 -6.91 6.56
CA GLU A 47 3.32 -8.03 7.15
C GLU A 47 4.81 -7.98 6.80
N GLN A 48 5.17 -7.84 5.52
CA GLN A 48 6.56 -7.86 5.07
C GLN A 48 7.38 -6.69 5.62
N PHE A 49 6.77 -5.52 5.74
CA PHE A 49 7.45 -4.30 6.15
C PHE A 49 7.17 -3.90 7.60
N LYS A 50 6.37 -4.69 8.32
CA LYS A 50 5.94 -4.44 9.71
C LYS A 50 5.45 -3.01 9.90
N LEU A 51 4.55 -2.56 9.02
CA LEU A 51 4.13 -1.16 8.99
C LEU A 51 3.46 -0.71 10.30
N THR A 52 2.87 -1.65 11.04
CA THR A 52 2.30 -1.42 12.37
C THR A 52 3.31 -1.00 13.42
N ASP A 53 4.60 -1.28 13.22
CA ASP A 53 5.68 -0.84 14.12
C ASP A 53 5.97 0.66 13.95
N TYR A 54 5.53 1.25 12.83
CA TYR A 54 5.75 2.67 12.50
C TYR A 54 4.47 3.50 12.65
N ASP A 55 3.31 2.90 12.37
CA ASP A 55 2.01 3.52 12.56
C ASP A 55 1.01 2.46 13.01
N VAL A 56 0.53 2.56 14.25
CA VAL A 56 -0.41 1.58 14.83
C VAL A 56 -1.80 1.63 14.18
N TYR A 57 -2.16 2.75 13.54
CA TYR A 57 -3.48 2.95 12.94
C TYR A 57 -3.57 2.44 11.50
N ILE A 58 -2.44 2.23 10.83
CA ILE A 58 -2.38 1.82 9.42
C ILE A 58 -3.10 0.49 9.13
N LYS A 59 -3.23 -0.38 10.14
CA LYS A 59 -4.01 -1.62 10.03
C LYS A 59 -5.51 -1.35 9.80
N GLY A 60 -6.04 -0.28 10.39
CA GLY A 60 -7.43 0.15 10.19
C GLY A 60 -7.68 0.73 8.79
N GLU A 61 -6.63 1.22 8.14
CA GLU A 61 -6.70 1.88 6.84
C GLU A 61 -6.77 0.90 5.67
N ILE A 62 -6.61 -0.42 5.90
CA ILE A 62 -6.73 -1.44 4.84
C ILE A 62 -8.05 -1.30 4.06
N ASN A 63 -9.11 -0.79 4.69
CA ASN A 63 -10.41 -0.62 4.04
C ASN A 63 -10.44 0.57 3.06
N ASN A 64 -9.57 1.57 3.24
CA ASN A 64 -9.45 2.72 2.35
C ASN A 64 -8.06 2.75 1.71
N THR A 65 -7.97 2.29 0.46
CA THR A 65 -6.70 2.21 -0.26
C THR A 65 -5.99 3.58 -0.37
N GLU A 66 -6.72 4.68 -0.49
CA GLU A 66 -6.10 6.01 -0.62
C GLU A 66 -5.45 6.47 0.68
N THR A 67 -6.17 6.31 1.80
CA THR A 67 -5.61 6.60 3.13
C THR A 67 -4.38 5.75 3.40
N PHE A 68 -4.48 4.44 3.16
CA PHE A 68 -3.36 3.51 3.32
C PHE A 68 -2.13 3.93 2.51
N ILE A 69 -2.31 4.33 1.23
CA ILE A 69 -1.22 4.82 0.38
C ILE A 69 -0.53 6.04 1.00
N GLN A 70 -1.29 6.99 1.57
CA GLN A 70 -0.71 8.18 2.18
C GLN A 70 0.07 7.85 3.46
N SER A 71 -0.44 6.96 4.30
CA SER A 71 0.25 6.54 5.52
C SER A 71 1.54 5.80 5.21
N VAL A 72 1.55 4.91 4.21
CA VAL A 72 2.79 4.27 3.72
C VAL A 72 3.79 5.31 3.21
N LYS A 73 3.36 6.35 2.47
CA LYS A 73 4.25 7.43 2.04
C LYS A 73 4.86 8.18 3.22
N SER A 74 4.08 8.47 4.24
CA SER A 74 4.54 9.14 5.46
C SER A 74 5.60 8.30 6.20
N ILE A 75 5.36 6.99 6.34
CA ILE A 75 6.34 6.06 6.94
C ILE A 75 7.64 6.06 6.14
N ILE A 76 7.56 6.00 4.81
CA ILE A 76 8.73 6.05 3.93
C ILE A 76 9.50 7.36 4.10
N ASP A 77 8.83 8.51 4.10
CA ASP A 77 9.48 9.82 4.24
C ASP A 77 10.22 9.92 5.56
N THR A 78 9.56 9.52 6.66
CA THR A 78 10.13 9.54 8.01
C THR A 78 11.35 8.63 8.15
N ASN A 79 11.36 7.49 7.46
CA ASN A 79 12.45 6.51 7.51
C ASN A 79 13.51 6.67 6.41
N SER A 80 13.36 7.66 5.51
CA SER A 80 14.34 7.96 4.46
C SER A 80 15.23 9.17 4.80
N ARG A 81 15.00 9.81 5.96
CA ARG A 81 15.80 10.94 6.47
C ARG A 81 17.08 10.48 7.15
#